data_AF-A0A2G9UAN6-F1
#
_entry.id   AF-A0A2G9UAN6-F1
#
_cell.length_a   1.000
_cell.length_b   1.000
_cell.length_c   1.000
_cell.angle_alpha   90.00
_cell.angle_beta   90.00
_cell.angle_gamma   90.00
#
_symmetry.space_group_name_H-M   'P 1'
#
loop_
_entity.id
_entity.type
_entity.pdbx_description
1 polymer ?
#
loop_
_entity_poly.entity_id
_entity_poly.type
_entity_poly.pdbx_seq_one_letter_code
_entity_poly.pdbx_strand_id
1 'polypeptide(L)'
;MTGHEGILNGSAKEREGVPRILGPESGQITHAYHLSWVDTPSPKLQTVASVTDQWHRDLKRVVGGVDLFEELGGMLTSMDFAIGRVIDFLKASKKYDNTVIIFTSDNGGTTQFGASNRPLRGEKDTLWEGGTKTTTIVHAPKSIHINGIRPQDGDFKLILGNPDRRIQEDHGKARLYRITEDPGESNDLSKVHPGIVHR
;
A
#
# COMPACT_ATOMS: atom_id res chain seq x y z
N MET A 1 14.22 48.65 24.78
CA MET A 1 15.26 48.40 25.80
C MET A 1 14.90 47.09 26.48
N THR A 2 15.65 46.03 26.15
CA THR A 2 16.52 45.28 27.09
C THR A 2 15.71 44.44 28.09
N GLY A 3 15.92 43.15 28.27
CA GLY A 3 17.01 42.26 27.88
C GLY A 3 16.75 40.87 28.45
N HIS A 4 17.63 39.96 28.05
CA HIS A 4 17.63 38.51 28.25
C HIS A 4 18.01 38.01 29.67
N GLU A 5 17.89 36.68 29.81
CA GLU A 5 18.60 35.72 30.69
C GLU A 5 17.96 35.43 32.06
N GLY A 6 17.85 34.19 32.56
CA GLY A 6 18.28 32.83 32.18
C GLY A 6 17.72 31.87 33.25
N ILE A 7 17.59 30.55 33.03
CA ILE A 7 18.49 29.52 33.60
C ILE A 7 18.07 28.14 33.03
N LEU A 8 19.11 27.34 32.84
CA LEU A 8 19.25 26.08 32.11
C LEU A 8 18.81 24.81 32.87
N ASN A 9 18.77 23.72 32.09
CA ASN A 9 19.04 22.31 32.43
C ASN A 9 17.89 21.43 32.95
N GLY A 10 17.31 20.66 32.01
CA GLY A 10 16.66 19.38 32.28
C GLY A 10 16.95 18.42 31.12
N SER A 11 17.69 17.36 31.40
CA SER A 11 18.16 16.36 30.44
C SER A 11 17.02 15.73 29.62
N ALA A 12 17.17 15.74 28.31
CA ALA A 12 16.36 14.90 27.43
C ALA A 12 16.75 13.43 27.71
N LYS A 13 15.96 12.74 28.53
CA LYS A 13 15.97 11.28 28.57
C LYS A 13 15.59 10.79 27.18
N GLU A 14 16.51 10.12 26.52
CA GLU A 14 16.24 9.26 25.36
C GLU A 14 15.06 8.36 25.71
N ARG A 15 13.95 8.53 24.99
CA ARG A 15 12.89 7.52 24.97
C ARG A 15 13.30 6.47 23.95
N GLU A 16 13.84 5.38 24.46
CA GLU A 16 13.93 4.12 23.72
C GLU A 16 12.55 3.74 23.17
N GLY A 17 12.50 3.27 21.92
CA GLY A 17 11.32 2.56 21.38
C GLY A 17 10.67 3.09 20.11
N VAL A 18 11.36 3.82 19.22
CA VAL A 18 10.87 4.03 17.85
C VAL A 18 11.55 3.02 16.91
N PRO A 19 10.82 2.07 16.29
CA PRO A 19 11.41 1.17 15.31
C PRO A 19 11.88 1.96 14.09
N ARG A 20 13.19 1.94 13.86
CA ARG A 20 13.83 2.50 12.66
C ARG A 20 13.54 1.54 11.51
N ILE A 21 12.60 1.87 10.63
CA ILE A 21 12.32 1.08 9.42
C ILE A 21 13.47 1.33 8.45
N LEU A 22 14.40 0.37 8.37
CA LEU A 22 15.42 0.30 7.32
C LEU A 22 14.69 -0.06 6.01
N GLY A 23 14.82 0.79 4.99
CA GLY A 23 14.21 0.55 3.68
C GLY A 23 14.90 -0.61 2.94
N PRO A 24 14.19 -1.35 2.08
CA PRO A 24 14.80 -2.44 1.33
C PRO A 24 15.61 -1.91 0.14
N GLU A 25 16.89 -2.26 0.12
CA GLU A 25 17.72 -2.33 -1.08
C GLU A 25 17.33 -3.59 -1.86
N SER A 26 16.47 -3.48 -2.85
CA SER A 26 16.48 -4.28 -4.08
C SER A 26 15.28 -3.92 -4.94
N GLY A 27 15.56 -3.62 -6.21
CA GLY A 27 14.57 -3.26 -7.21
C GLY A 27 13.60 -4.41 -7.52
N GLN A 28 12.43 -3.98 -8.00
CA GLN A 28 11.28 -4.77 -8.45
C GLN A 28 10.36 -5.31 -7.34
N ILE A 29 9.32 -4.53 -7.04
CA ILE A 29 8.08 -5.10 -6.50
C ILE A 29 6.94 -4.73 -7.43
N THR A 30 6.51 -5.70 -8.25
CA THR A 30 5.26 -5.66 -9.01
C THR A 30 4.14 -6.09 -8.05
N HIS A 31 3.52 -5.15 -7.36
CA HIS A 31 2.32 -5.44 -6.57
C HIS A 31 1.10 -5.47 -7.50
N ALA A 32 0.59 -6.65 -7.84
CA ALA A 32 -0.76 -6.82 -8.36
C ALA A 32 -1.71 -6.97 -7.16
N TYR A 33 -2.45 -5.91 -6.82
CA TYR A 33 -3.52 -6.00 -5.83
C TYR A 33 -4.82 -6.43 -6.51
N HIS A 34 -5.41 -7.53 -6.02
CA HIS A 34 -6.81 -7.83 -6.28
C HIS A 34 -7.65 -7.20 -5.17
N LEU A 35 -8.29 -6.08 -5.47
CA LEU A 35 -9.37 -5.55 -4.65
C LEU A 35 -10.67 -6.19 -5.15
N SER A 36 -11.23 -7.10 -4.35
CA SER A 36 -12.65 -7.42 -4.46
C SER A 36 -13.43 -6.20 -3.98
N TRP A 37 -14.32 -5.67 -4.82
CA TRP A 37 -15.26 -4.64 -4.41
C TRP A 37 -16.18 -5.25 -3.35
N VAL A 38 -16.04 -4.81 -2.10
CA VAL A 38 -16.84 -5.31 -0.97
C VAL A 38 -18.16 -4.54 -0.93
N ASP A 39 -19.19 -5.13 -1.52
CA ASP A 39 -20.59 -4.76 -1.24
C ASP A 39 -21.00 -5.34 0.12
N THR A 40 -20.60 -4.72 1.24
CA THR A 40 -21.28 -4.76 2.57
C THR A 40 -20.46 -4.02 3.66
N PRO A 41 -21.10 -3.25 4.57
CA PRO A 41 -20.41 -2.61 5.67
C PRO A 41 -20.04 -3.66 6.73
N SER A 42 -18.77 -4.07 6.76
CA SER A 42 -18.24 -4.97 7.79
C SER A 42 -17.54 -4.18 8.92
N PRO A 43 -17.33 -4.76 10.11
CA PRO A 43 -16.69 -4.11 11.27
C PRO A 43 -15.28 -3.55 11.03
N LYS A 44 -14.67 -3.80 9.86
CA LYS A 44 -13.36 -3.31 9.43
C LYS A 44 -13.30 -1.79 9.22
N LEU A 45 -14.43 -1.08 9.18
CA LEU A 45 -14.48 0.37 9.00
C LEU A 45 -13.84 1.16 10.16
N GLN A 46 -13.85 0.63 11.38
CA GLN A 46 -13.25 1.33 12.54
C GLN A 46 -11.71 1.40 12.43
N THR A 47 -11.07 0.36 11.92
CA THR A 47 -9.62 0.34 11.69
C THR A 47 -9.23 1.29 10.57
N VAL A 48 -9.99 1.32 9.47
CA VAL A 48 -9.76 2.24 8.35
C VAL A 48 -9.89 3.69 8.81
N ALA A 49 -10.91 4.03 9.59
CA ALA A 49 -11.07 5.36 10.16
C ALA A 49 -9.87 5.77 11.03
N SER A 50 -9.40 4.88 11.92
CA SER A 50 -8.25 5.18 12.79
C SER A 50 -6.93 5.38 12.02
N VAL A 51 -6.75 4.67 10.90
CA VAL A 51 -5.60 4.84 10.01
C VAL A 51 -5.73 6.15 9.26
N THR A 52 -6.87 6.42 8.63
CA THR A 52 -7.10 7.69 7.92
C THR A 52 -6.93 8.89 8.84
N ASP A 53 -7.37 8.81 10.09
CA ASP A 53 -7.19 9.86 11.10
C ASP A 53 -5.70 10.10 11.42
N GLN A 54 -4.91 9.04 11.54
CA GLN A 54 -3.47 9.17 11.77
C GLN A 54 -2.78 9.78 10.55
N TRP A 55 -3.15 9.35 9.35
CA TRP A 55 -2.59 9.88 8.10
C TRP A 55 -2.98 11.33 7.89
N HIS A 56 -4.23 11.69 8.18
CA HIS A 56 -4.69 13.07 8.17
C HIS A 56 -3.84 13.90 9.12
N ARG A 57 -3.63 13.46 10.36
CA ARG A 57 -2.71 14.15 11.29
C ARG A 57 -1.30 14.30 10.74
N ASP A 58 -0.75 13.24 10.15
CA ASP A 58 0.64 13.21 9.66
C ASP A 58 0.88 13.95 8.34
N LEU A 59 -0.19 14.24 7.59
CA LEU A 59 -0.14 14.90 6.28
C LEU A 59 -0.86 16.26 6.27
N LYS A 60 -1.54 16.63 7.36
CA LYS A 60 -2.31 17.86 7.45
C LYS A 60 -1.46 19.05 7.08
N ARG A 61 -1.87 19.73 6.02
CA ARG A 61 -1.22 20.95 5.54
C ARG A 61 -2.27 21.95 5.15
N VAL A 62 -2.27 23.10 5.85
CA VAL A 62 -3.22 24.18 5.60
C VAL A 62 -2.52 25.30 4.82
N VAL A 63 -3.05 25.63 3.64
CA VAL A 63 -2.56 26.74 2.80
C VAL A 63 -3.73 27.64 2.46
N GLY A 64 -3.65 28.93 2.78
CA GLY A 64 -4.73 29.89 2.51
C GLY A 64 -6.06 29.55 3.21
N GLY A 65 -6.01 28.79 4.32
CA GLY A 65 -7.22 28.34 5.05
C GLY A 65 -7.78 27.00 4.56
N VAL A 66 -7.19 26.38 3.55
CA VAL A 66 -7.65 25.10 2.96
C VAL A 66 -6.80 23.95 3.47
N ASP A 67 -7.43 22.88 3.95
CA ASP A 67 -6.76 21.62 4.31
C ASP A 67 -6.55 20.77 3.05
N LEU A 68 -5.30 20.69 2.59
CA LEU A 68 -4.97 20.03 1.33
C LEU A 68 -5.18 18.52 1.35
N PHE A 69 -5.18 17.90 2.53
CA PHE A 69 -5.46 16.46 2.65
C PHE A 69 -6.94 16.17 2.37
N GLU A 70 -7.84 17.01 2.91
CA GLU A 70 -9.28 16.92 2.70
C GLU A 70 -9.66 17.21 1.24
N GLU A 71 -9.07 18.24 0.65
CA GLU A 71 -9.29 18.57 -0.78
C GLU A 71 -8.88 17.41 -1.70
N LEU A 72 -7.67 16.86 -1.49
CA LEU A 72 -7.21 15.70 -2.24
C LEU A 72 -8.12 14.49 -2.00
N GLY A 73 -8.54 14.27 -0.75
CA GLY A 73 -9.49 13.23 -0.39
C GLY A 73 -10.79 13.35 -1.18
N GLY A 74 -11.38 14.55 -1.25
CA GLY A 74 -12.58 14.82 -2.03
C GLY A 74 -12.42 14.53 -3.53
N MET A 75 -11.28 14.93 -4.13
CA MET A 75 -10.97 14.62 -5.53
C MET A 75 -10.86 13.10 -5.76
N LEU A 76 -10.17 12.39 -4.86
CA LEU A 76 -10.02 10.94 -4.94
C LEU A 76 -11.37 10.21 -4.77
N THR A 77 -12.23 10.65 -3.83
CA THR A 77 -13.58 10.10 -3.66
C THR A 77 -14.44 10.30 -4.91
N SER A 78 -14.37 11.48 -5.55
CA SER A 78 -15.11 11.71 -6.80
C SER A 78 -14.60 10.83 -7.93
N MET A 79 -13.29 10.57 -8.00
CA MET A 79 -12.70 9.67 -8.99
C MET A 79 -13.14 8.22 -8.75
N ASP A 80 -13.10 7.75 -7.51
CA ASP A 80 -13.55 6.40 -7.13
C ASP A 80 -15.03 6.18 -7.51
N PHE A 81 -15.89 7.14 -7.19
CA PHE A 81 -17.31 7.10 -7.60
C PHE A 81 -17.47 7.05 -9.13
N ALA A 82 -16.68 7.82 -9.88
CA ALA A 82 -16.72 7.80 -11.34
C ALA A 82 -16.27 6.44 -11.92
N ILE A 83 -15.24 5.82 -11.33
CA ILE A 83 -14.79 4.48 -11.69
C ILE A 83 -15.91 3.47 -11.43
N GLY A 84 -16.57 3.54 -10.27
CA GLY A 84 -17.73 2.70 -9.93
C GLY A 84 -18.80 2.71 -11.03
N ARG A 85 -19.17 3.88 -11.54
CA ARG A 85 -20.14 3.99 -12.65
C ARG A 85 -19.68 3.30 -13.94
N VAL A 86 -18.38 3.35 -14.26
CA VAL A 86 -17.83 2.63 -15.42
C VAL A 86 -17.93 1.12 -15.19
N ILE A 87 -17.60 0.64 -14.00
CA ILE A 87 -17.72 -0.78 -13.62
C ILE A 87 -19.18 -1.24 -13.72
N ASP A 88 -20.13 -0.48 -13.19
CA ASP A 88 -21.55 -0.80 -13.24
C ASP A 88 -22.07 -0.90 -14.67
N PHE A 89 -21.64 0.02 -15.54
CA PHE A 89 -21.96 -0.03 -16.96
C PHE A 89 -21.38 -1.29 -17.64
N LEU A 90 -20.13 -1.66 -17.33
CA LEU A 90 -19.50 -2.87 -17.88
C LEU A 90 -20.22 -4.14 -17.42
N LYS A 91 -20.67 -4.20 -16.16
CA LYS A 91 -21.47 -5.30 -15.63
C LYS A 91 -22.84 -5.37 -16.30
N ALA A 92 -23.57 -4.25 -16.35
CA ALA A 92 -24.90 -4.18 -16.96
C ALA A 92 -24.87 -4.55 -18.46
N SER A 93 -23.80 -4.17 -19.17
CA SER A 93 -23.58 -4.54 -20.57
C SER A 93 -22.98 -5.92 -20.80
N LYS A 94 -22.75 -6.72 -19.73
CA LYS A 94 -22.14 -8.06 -19.77
C LYS A 94 -20.74 -8.11 -20.40
N LYS A 95 -20.01 -6.99 -20.35
CA LYS A 95 -18.64 -6.87 -20.90
C LYS A 95 -17.55 -6.99 -19.84
N TYR A 96 -17.92 -6.83 -18.56
CA TYR A 96 -16.99 -6.80 -17.43
C TYR A 96 -15.97 -7.95 -17.43
N ASP A 97 -16.43 -9.21 -17.51
CA ASP A 97 -15.53 -10.37 -17.38
C ASP A 97 -14.46 -10.45 -18.48
N ASN A 98 -14.79 -9.95 -19.68
CA ASN A 98 -13.91 -9.96 -20.85
C ASN A 98 -13.29 -8.58 -21.13
N THR A 99 -13.21 -7.72 -20.11
CA THR A 99 -12.56 -6.42 -20.18
C THR A 99 -11.31 -6.41 -19.31
N VAL A 100 -10.21 -5.90 -19.86
CA VAL A 100 -9.00 -5.60 -19.08
C VAL A 100 -9.09 -4.15 -18.62
N ILE A 101 -9.04 -3.94 -17.31
CA ILE A 101 -9.09 -2.63 -16.68
C ILE A 101 -7.72 -2.37 -16.06
N ILE A 102 -7.10 -1.26 -16.42
CA ILE A 102 -5.82 -0.81 -15.87
C ILE A 102 -6.07 0.55 -15.21
N PHE A 103 -5.85 0.63 -13.92
CA PHE A 103 -5.82 1.89 -13.18
C PHE A 103 -4.37 2.18 -12.80
N THR A 104 -3.88 3.38 -13.13
CA THR A 104 -2.51 3.78 -12.82
C THR A 104 -2.42 5.29 -12.65
N SER A 105 -1.35 5.76 -12.00
CA SER A 105 -0.95 7.17 -11.98
C SER A 105 0.15 7.41 -13.02
N ASP A 106 0.21 8.61 -13.57
CA ASP A 106 1.23 9.06 -14.53
C ASP A 106 2.60 9.30 -13.87
N ASN A 107 2.59 9.84 -12.65
CA ASN A 107 3.76 10.08 -11.81
C ASN A 107 3.43 9.90 -10.33
N GLY A 108 4.45 9.99 -9.47
CA GLY A 108 4.27 10.07 -8.03
C GLY A 108 3.59 11.37 -7.59
N GLY A 109 2.91 11.38 -6.45
CA GLY A 109 2.13 12.52 -6.00
C GLY A 109 2.98 13.72 -5.57
N THR A 110 2.47 14.93 -5.73
CA THR A 110 3.11 16.15 -5.23
C THR A 110 2.74 16.38 -3.77
N THR A 111 3.69 16.25 -2.85
CA THR A 111 3.46 16.38 -1.41
C THR A 111 3.07 17.79 -0.99
N GLN A 112 3.41 18.80 -1.80
CA GLN A 112 2.95 20.17 -1.63
C GLN A 112 1.44 20.33 -1.76
N PHE A 113 0.76 19.41 -2.45
CA PHE A 113 -0.70 19.40 -2.67
C PHE A 113 -1.41 18.27 -1.92
N GLY A 114 -0.86 17.85 -0.77
CA GLY A 114 -1.52 16.88 0.12
C GLY A 114 -1.28 15.41 -0.22
N ALA A 115 -0.57 15.11 -1.32
CA ALA A 115 -0.28 13.73 -1.69
C ALA A 115 0.78 13.09 -0.78
N SER A 116 0.79 11.76 -0.73
CA SER A 116 1.79 10.98 0.01
C SER A 116 2.36 9.87 -0.85
N ASN A 117 3.69 9.80 -0.93
CA ASN A 117 4.41 8.73 -1.63
C ASN A 117 5.04 7.72 -0.66
N ARG A 118 4.71 7.78 0.64
CA ARG A 118 5.34 6.92 1.65
C ARG A 118 5.15 5.44 1.31
N PRO A 119 6.17 4.58 1.53
CA PRO A 119 7.47 4.88 2.15
C PRO A 119 8.54 5.40 1.16
N LEU A 120 8.18 5.68 -0.09
CA LEU A 120 9.12 6.03 -1.15
C LEU A 120 9.64 7.46 -1.01
N ARG A 121 10.92 7.64 -1.31
CA ARG A 121 11.58 8.95 -1.34
C ARG A 121 11.20 9.72 -2.59
N GLY A 122 10.88 11.01 -2.46
CA GLY A 122 10.66 11.92 -3.58
C GLY A 122 9.18 12.12 -3.92
N GLU A 123 8.96 12.90 -4.97
CA GLU A 123 7.65 13.31 -5.47
C GLU A 123 7.68 13.57 -6.97
N LYS A 124 6.55 14.01 -7.53
CA LYS A 124 6.45 14.51 -8.91
C LYS A 124 7.67 15.36 -9.28
N ASP A 125 8.16 15.19 -10.51
CA ASP A 125 9.33 15.88 -11.07
C ASP A 125 10.68 15.50 -10.45
N THR A 126 10.75 14.39 -9.71
CA THR A 126 12.01 13.84 -9.19
C THR A 126 12.30 12.46 -9.77
N LEU A 127 13.59 12.13 -9.91
CA LEU A 127 14.04 10.79 -10.35
C LEU A 127 14.06 9.75 -9.22
N TRP A 128 13.73 10.17 -7.99
CA TRP A 128 13.61 9.25 -6.88
C TRP A 128 12.37 8.36 -7.05
N GLU A 129 12.34 7.24 -6.34
CA GLU A 129 11.27 6.23 -6.42
C GLU A 129 9.87 6.83 -6.25
N GLY A 130 9.68 7.78 -5.34
CA GLY A 130 8.42 8.47 -5.10
C GLY A 130 8.02 9.47 -6.18
N GLY A 131 8.85 9.72 -7.19
CA GLY A 131 8.49 10.49 -8.38
C GLY A 131 8.13 9.63 -9.59
N THR A 132 8.75 8.44 -9.71
CA THR A 132 8.65 7.58 -10.90
C THR A 132 7.86 6.30 -10.68
N LYS A 133 7.79 5.75 -9.46
CA LYS A 133 6.92 4.62 -9.13
C LYS A 133 5.51 5.10 -8.86
N THR A 134 4.55 4.42 -9.47
CA THR A 134 3.13 4.74 -9.34
C THR A 134 2.32 3.52 -8.91
N THR A 135 1.19 3.78 -8.25
CA THR A 135 0.19 2.74 -7.98
C THR A 135 -0.36 2.27 -9.31
N THR A 136 -0.33 0.95 -9.55
CA THR A 136 -0.94 0.32 -10.73
C THR A 136 -1.76 -0.88 -10.30
N ILE A 137 -2.99 -0.96 -10.79
CA ILE A 137 -3.91 -2.08 -10.57
C ILE A 137 -4.33 -2.60 -11.95
N VAL A 138 -4.23 -3.91 -12.14
CA VAL A 138 -4.72 -4.59 -13.34
C VAL A 138 -5.83 -5.56 -12.94
N HIS A 139 -7.00 -5.41 -13.55
CA HIS A 139 -8.16 -6.24 -13.30
C HIS A 139 -8.68 -6.82 -14.61
N ALA A 140 -8.70 -8.16 -14.71
CA ALA A 140 -9.21 -8.88 -15.87
C ALA A 140 -9.75 -10.26 -15.47
N PRO A 141 -11.02 -10.40 -15.06
CA PRO A 141 -11.55 -11.61 -14.42
C PRO A 141 -11.37 -12.89 -15.21
N LYS A 142 -11.54 -12.83 -16.53
CA LYS A 142 -11.43 -14.00 -17.41
C LYS A 142 -9.99 -14.33 -17.83
N SER A 143 -9.06 -13.38 -17.72
CA SER A 143 -7.68 -13.55 -18.19
C SER A 143 -6.68 -13.71 -17.06
N ILE A 144 -6.95 -13.09 -15.91
CA ILE A 144 -6.10 -13.15 -14.72
C ILE A 144 -6.79 -14.07 -13.71
N HIS A 145 -6.37 -15.33 -13.69
CA HIS A 145 -6.70 -16.27 -12.63
C HIS A 145 -5.66 -16.13 -11.52
N ILE A 146 -6.08 -15.54 -10.40
CA ILE A 146 -5.27 -15.41 -9.19
C ILE A 146 -5.29 -16.75 -8.46
N ASN A 147 -4.33 -17.62 -8.80
CA ASN A 147 -4.17 -18.90 -8.11
C ASN A 147 -3.51 -18.72 -6.74
N GLY A 148 -2.69 -17.68 -6.60
CA GLY A 148 -2.07 -17.26 -5.35
C GLY A 148 -1.43 -15.88 -5.50
N ILE A 149 -1.12 -15.25 -4.38
CA ILE A 149 -0.41 -13.98 -4.31
C ILE A 149 1.02 -14.29 -3.87
N ARG A 150 2.00 -13.60 -4.46
CA ARG A 150 3.42 -13.77 -4.13
C ARG A 150 4.05 -12.44 -3.71
N PRO A 151 3.82 -11.95 -2.48
CA PRO A 151 4.55 -10.80 -1.97
C PRO A 151 6.04 -11.14 -1.81
N GLN A 152 6.89 -10.18 -2.10
CA GLN A 152 8.32 -10.26 -1.78
C GLN A 152 8.74 -8.96 -1.09
N ASP A 153 9.33 -9.08 0.09
CA ASP A 153 9.85 -7.98 0.90
C ASP A 153 11.29 -8.31 1.31
N GLY A 154 12.25 -7.64 0.65
CA GLY A 154 13.66 -7.97 0.74
C GLY A 154 13.94 -9.44 0.44
N ASP A 155 14.58 -10.11 1.41
CA ASP A 155 14.95 -11.53 1.31
C ASP A 155 13.75 -12.48 1.41
N PHE A 156 12.61 -12.02 1.92
CA PHE A 156 11.47 -12.89 2.18
C PHE A 156 10.50 -12.90 1.02
N LYS A 157 10.13 -14.10 0.59
CA LYS A 157 9.05 -14.36 -0.35
C LYS A 157 7.93 -15.10 0.38
N LEU A 158 6.74 -14.52 0.34
CA LEU A 158 5.51 -15.16 0.82
C LEU A 158 4.74 -15.69 -0.38
N ILE A 159 4.15 -16.88 -0.26
CA ILE A 159 3.15 -17.40 -1.20
C ILE A 159 1.88 -17.62 -0.40
N LEU A 160 0.81 -16.91 -0.79
CA LEU A 160 -0.53 -17.09 -0.25
C LEU A 160 -1.40 -17.76 -1.30
N GLY A 161 -1.93 -18.93 -0.98
CA GLY A 161 -2.73 -19.73 -1.90
C GLY A 161 -1.87 -20.71 -2.70
N ASN A 162 -2.31 -21.00 -3.92
CA ASN A 162 -1.82 -22.14 -4.66
C ASN A 162 -0.51 -21.82 -5.42
N PRO A 163 0.62 -22.46 -5.07
CA PRO A 163 1.90 -22.25 -5.75
C PRO A 163 1.94 -22.85 -7.15
N ASP A 164 1.06 -23.81 -7.44
CA ASP A 164 1.05 -24.56 -8.70
C ASP A 164 -0.38 -24.79 -9.18
N ARG A 165 -0.69 -24.29 -10.37
CA ARG A 165 -2.00 -24.43 -11.03
C ARG A 165 -2.54 -25.87 -11.10
N ARG A 166 -1.68 -26.90 -10.91
CA ARG A 166 -2.04 -28.32 -10.92
C ARG A 166 -2.62 -28.81 -9.57
N ILE A 167 -2.40 -28.09 -8.47
CA ILE A 167 -2.86 -28.47 -7.14
C ILE A 167 -4.29 -27.94 -6.95
N GLN A 168 -5.27 -28.79 -6.64
CA GLN A 168 -6.68 -28.38 -6.58
C GLN A 168 -7.15 -27.93 -5.19
N GLU A 169 -6.44 -28.31 -4.11
CA GLU A 169 -6.90 -28.12 -2.72
C GLU A 169 -5.85 -27.44 -1.83
N ASP A 170 -5.44 -26.24 -2.22
CA ASP A 170 -4.42 -25.49 -1.48
C ASP A 170 -4.80 -24.03 -1.22
N HIS A 171 -6.08 -23.72 -1.37
CA HIS A 171 -6.65 -22.41 -1.12
C HIS A 171 -6.43 -22.01 0.35
N GLY A 172 -5.67 -20.92 0.56
CA GLY A 172 -5.48 -20.30 1.87
C GLY A 172 -4.24 -20.73 2.65
N LYS A 173 -3.37 -21.60 2.12
CA LYS A 173 -2.09 -21.89 2.79
C LYS A 173 -1.07 -20.77 2.54
N ALA A 174 -0.38 -20.38 3.60
CA ALA A 174 0.75 -19.48 3.54
C ALA A 174 2.05 -20.30 3.53
N ARG A 175 3.01 -19.90 2.70
CA ARG A 175 4.38 -20.44 2.68
C ARG A 175 5.36 -19.28 2.66
N LEU A 176 6.33 -19.30 3.55
CA LEU A 176 7.31 -18.22 3.66
C LEU A 176 8.70 -18.79 3.41
N TYR A 177 9.45 -18.15 2.53
CA TYR A 177 10.81 -18.55 2.19
C TYR A 177 11.75 -17.37 2.31
N ARG A 178 12.99 -17.63 2.73
CA ARG A 178 14.05 -16.63 2.72
C ARG A 178 14.99 -16.91 1.55
N ILE A 179 14.78 -16.19 0.46
CA ILE A 179 15.34 -16.49 -0.87
C ILE A 179 16.85 -16.34 -0.93
N THR A 180 17.43 -15.48 -0.10
CA THR A 180 18.89 -15.32 -0.02
C THR A 180 19.60 -16.54 0.58
N GLU A 181 18.94 -17.29 1.46
CA GLU A 181 19.51 -18.47 2.13
C GLU A 181 19.02 -19.80 1.53
N ASP A 182 17.76 -19.83 1.07
CA ASP A 182 17.11 -20.98 0.46
C ASP A 182 16.45 -20.58 -0.88
N PRO A 183 17.25 -20.30 -1.93
CA PRO A 183 16.72 -19.94 -3.24
C PRO A 183 15.94 -21.09 -3.90
N GLY A 184 16.11 -22.32 -3.40
CA GLY A 184 15.36 -23.51 -3.84
C GLY A 184 13.96 -23.64 -3.22
N GLU A 185 13.60 -22.79 -2.25
CA GLU A 185 12.29 -22.79 -1.58
C GLU A 185 11.95 -24.15 -0.94
N SER A 186 12.97 -24.78 -0.36
CA SER A 186 12.90 -26.11 0.23
C SER A 186 12.46 -26.09 1.70
N ASN A 187 12.63 -24.95 2.39
CA ASN A 187 12.39 -24.79 3.81
C ASN A 187 11.28 -23.76 4.07
N ASP A 188 10.06 -24.23 4.30
CA ASP A 188 8.91 -23.35 4.62
C ASP A 188 8.98 -22.83 6.06
N LEU A 189 9.22 -21.52 6.17
CA LEU A 189 9.36 -20.75 7.40
C LEU A 189 8.02 -20.23 7.96
N SER A 190 6.89 -20.48 7.28
CA SER A 190 5.58 -19.89 7.62
C SER A 190 5.14 -20.17 9.06
N LYS A 191 5.41 -21.37 9.56
CA LYS A 191 5.08 -21.79 10.94
C LYS A 191 6.04 -21.23 11.99
N VAL A 192 7.29 -20.97 11.61
CA VAL A 192 8.34 -20.50 12.51
C VAL A 192 8.26 -18.99 12.69
N HIS A 193 7.83 -18.26 11.65
CA HIS A 193 7.74 -16.80 11.65
C HIS A 193 6.30 -16.29 11.38
N PRO A 194 5.30 -16.63 12.22
CA PRO A 194 3.92 -16.21 12.00
C PRO A 194 3.74 -14.69 12.00
N GLY A 195 4.59 -13.96 12.74
CA GLY A 195 4.58 -12.49 12.75
C GLY A 195 4.96 -11.87 11.41
N ILE A 196 5.77 -12.54 10.58
CA ILE A 196 6.12 -12.09 9.23
C ILE A 196 4.98 -12.41 8.26
N VAL A 197 4.32 -13.56 8.41
CA VAL A 197 3.19 -13.97 7.57
C VAL A 197 1.98 -13.06 7.71
N HIS A 198 1.75 -12.49 8.91
CA HIS A 198 0.57 -11.66 9.21
C HIS A 198 0.79 -10.15 9.09
N ARG A 199 2.01 -9.71 8.81
CA ARG A 199 2.38 -8.30 8.65
C ARG A 199 1.87 -7.75 7.32
#